data_AF-A0A6U6MR59-F1
#
_entry.id   AF-A0A6U6MR59-F1
#
_cell.length_a   1.000
_cell.length_b   1.000
_cell.length_c   1.000
_cell.angle_alpha   90.00
_cell.angle_beta   90.00
_cell.angle_gamma   90.00
#
_symmetry.space_group_name_H-M   'P 1'
#
loop_
_entity.id
_entity.type
_entity.pdbx_description
1 polymer ?
#
loop_
_entity_poly.entity_id
_entity_poly.type
_entity_poly.pdbx_seq_one_letter_code
_entity_poly.pdbx_strand_id
1 'polypeptide(L)'
;RGGTMGGNWFDNQLAFGANAGLHKARDLLKPYKDRYPNVSTADLIQMASAVSIELMGGPKIDMTYGRRAIESGDLCVTNTSREGFSHSAGLPDAMPPFSDNAADAAAHVRSVFGKKMGFTDREIVALSGAHTVGRVFKERSGAC
;
A
#
# COMPACT_ATOMS: atom_id res chain seq x y z
N ARG A 1 7.49 -12.81 3.46
CA ARG A 1 8.15 -11.52 3.13
C ARG A 1 7.11 -10.62 2.49
N GLY A 2 7.14 -9.30 2.74
CA GLY A 2 6.21 -8.31 2.19
C GLY A 2 6.84 -6.90 2.21
N GLY A 3 6.04 -5.85 2.13
CA GLY A 3 6.52 -4.47 2.16
C GLY A 3 6.86 -3.91 0.78
N THR A 4 7.75 -2.91 0.73
CA THR A 4 8.01 -2.10 -0.48
C THR A 4 8.96 -2.80 -1.46
N MET A 5 8.56 -3.97 -1.99
CA MET A 5 9.33 -4.75 -2.96
C MET A 5 8.69 -4.77 -4.37
N GLY A 6 7.73 -3.88 -4.63
CA GLY A 6 7.11 -3.74 -5.96
C GLY A 6 6.07 -4.81 -6.33
N GLY A 7 5.55 -5.59 -5.36
CA GLY A 7 4.55 -6.62 -5.66
C GLY A 7 3.24 -6.08 -6.23
N ASN A 8 2.85 -4.86 -5.87
CA ASN A 8 1.72 -4.13 -6.46
C ASN A 8 1.95 -3.71 -7.93
N TRP A 9 3.07 -4.07 -8.53
CA TRP A 9 3.25 -4.01 -9.99
C TRP A 9 2.56 -5.16 -10.72
N PHE A 10 2.38 -6.30 -10.05
CA PHE A 10 1.83 -7.53 -10.62
C PHE A 10 0.35 -7.68 -10.34
N ASP A 11 -0.37 -8.28 -11.30
CA ASP A 11 -1.82 -8.51 -11.19
C ASP A 11 -2.18 -9.42 -10.02
N ASN A 12 -1.29 -10.35 -9.63
CA ASN A 12 -1.45 -11.23 -8.47
C ASN A 12 -1.76 -10.43 -7.18
N GLN A 13 -1.02 -9.34 -6.93
CA GLN A 13 -1.26 -8.50 -5.77
C GLN A 13 -2.36 -7.45 -6.03
N LEU A 14 -2.52 -6.98 -7.25
CA LEU A 14 -3.59 -6.02 -7.59
C LEU A 14 -4.99 -6.64 -7.56
N ALA A 15 -5.10 -7.96 -7.63
CA ALA A 15 -6.36 -8.69 -7.55
C ALA A 15 -6.98 -8.72 -6.13
N PHE A 16 -6.21 -8.40 -5.08
CA PHE A 16 -6.78 -8.30 -3.72
C PHE A 16 -7.76 -7.12 -3.63
N GLY A 17 -8.88 -7.31 -2.92
CA GLY A 17 -9.96 -6.31 -2.85
C GLY A 17 -9.51 -4.95 -2.34
N ALA A 18 -8.61 -4.92 -1.36
CA ALA A 18 -8.02 -3.69 -0.83
C ALA A 18 -7.22 -2.87 -1.87
N ASN A 19 -6.80 -3.50 -2.98
CA ASN A 19 -6.06 -2.86 -4.08
C ASN A 19 -6.96 -2.48 -5.27
N ALA A 20 -8.29 -2.58 -5.14
CA ALA A 20 -9.23 -2.28 -6.21
C ALA A 20 -9.00 -0.87 -6.80
N GLY A 21 -8.72 -0.82 -8.10
CA GLY A 21 -8.46 0.42 -8.85
C GLY A 21 -7.01 0.88 -8.89
N LEU A 22 -6.10 0.27 -8.12
CA LEU A 22 -4.68 0.69 -8.08
C LEU A 22 -3.92 0.41 -9.40
N HIS A 23 -4.44 -0.50 -10.24
CA HIS A 23 -3.91 -0.73 -11.59
C HIS A 23 -3.82 0.56 -12.42
N LYS A 24 -4.73 1.52 -12.22
CA LYS A 24 -4.69 2.81 -12.90
C LYS A 24 -3.43 3.60 -12.58
N ALA A 25 -3.03 3.61 -11.30
CA ALA A 25 -1.80 4.27 -10.87
C ALA A 25 -0.56 3.56 -11.42
N ARG A 26 -0.54 2.21 -11.40
CA ARG A 26 0.52 1.43 -12.06
C ARG A 26 0.65 1.80 -13.54
N ASP A 27 -0.47 1.88 -14.25
CA ASP A 27 -0.47 2.14 -15.69
C ASP A 27 0.04 3.56 -16.01
N LEU A 28 -0.21 4.55 -15.16
CA LEU A 28 0.38 5.88 -15.26
C LEU A 28 1.91 5.88 -15.05
N LEU A 29 2.45 4.91 -14.31
CA LEU A 29 3.89 4.78 -14.06
C LEU A 29 4.63 3.99 -15.15
N LYS A 30 3.94 3.18 -15.97
CA LYS A 30 4.55 2.35 -17.03
C LYS A 30 5.48 3.13 -17.97
N PRO A 31 5.09 4.31 -18.54
CA PRO A 31 5.97 5.05 -19.44
C PRO A 31 7.30 5.47 -18.80
N TYR A 32 7.29 5.75 -17.50
CA TYR A 32 8.51 6.08 -16.75
C TYR A 32 9.36 4.84 -16.49
N LYS A 33 8.74 3.70 -16.18
CA LYS A 33 9.47 2.43 -16.02
C LYS A 33 10.14 2.00 -17.32
N ASP A 34 9.49 2.22 -18.46
CA ASP A 34 10.02 1.89 -19.78
C ASP A 34 11.18 2.83 -20.15
N ARG A 35 11.04 4.12 -19.84
CA ARG A 35 12.09 5.13 -20.08
C ARG A 35 13.31 4.95 -19.17
N TYR A 36 13.12 4.48 -17.94
CA TYR A 36 14.17 4.33 -16.92
C TYR A 36 14.24 2.88 -16.43
N PRO A 37 14.71 1.93 -17.26
CA PRO A 37 14.65 0.51 -16.95
C PRO A 37 15.46 0.12 -15.71
N ASN A 38 16.52 0.87 -15.40
CA ASN A 38 17.41 0.64 -14.25
C ASN A 38 16.79 1.05 -12.91
N VAL A 39 15.70 1.81 -12.91
CA VAL A 39 14.95 2.11 -11.69
C VAL A 39 14.04 0.94 -11.39
N SER A 40 14.17 0.37 -10.18
CA SER A 40 13.31 -0.72 -9.75
C SER A 40 11.86 -0.25 -9.63
N THR A 41 10.89 -1.13 -9.91
CA THR A 41 9.47 -0.80 -9.72
C THR A 41 9.17 -0.47 -8.26
N ALA A 42 9.89 -1.10 -7.32
CA ALA A 42 9.80 -0.79 -5.89
C ALA A 42 10.16 0.68 -5.59
N ASP A 43 11.29 1.18 -6.10
CA ASP A 43 11.67 2.58 -5.90
C ASP A 43 10.80 3.55 -6.71
N LEU A 44 10.42 3.19 -7.94
CA LEU A 44 9.56 4.05 -8.77
C LEU A 44 8.23 4.37 -8.06
N ILE A 45 7.60 3.37 -7.44
CA ILE A 45 6.33 3.54 -6.71
C ILE A 45 6.52 4.43 -5.48
N GLN A 46 7.59 4.22 -4.72
CA GLN A 46 7.87 5.01 -3.51
C GLN A 46 8.26 6.46 -3.87
N MET A 47 9.02 6.65 -4.94
CA MET A 47 9.35 7.96 -5.50
C MET A 47 8.09 8.71 -5.91
N ALA A 48 7.19 8.06 -6.65
CA ALA A 48 5.93 8.68 -7.08
C ALA A 48 5.09 9.15 -5.89
N SER A 49 5.02 8.34 -4.83
CA SER A 49 4.34 8.72 -3.58
C SER A 49 4.96 9.98 -2.95
N ALA A 50 6.29 9.96 -2.70
CA ALA A 50 6.97 11.08 -2.04
C ALA A 50 6.89 12.38 -2.85
N VAL A 51 7.11 12.30 -4.16
CA VAL A 51 7.00 13.45 -5.07
C VAL A 51 5.56 13.98 -5.09
N SER A 52 4.55 13.12 -5.06
CA SER A 52 3.16 13.58 -5.01
C SER A 52 2.86 14.39 -3.75
N ILE A 53 3.36 13.96 -2.59
CA ILE A 53 3.16 14.67 -1.32
C ILE A 53 3.80 16.06 -1.38
N GLU A 54 5.04 16.16 -1.86
CA GLU A 54 5.75 17.44 -2.01
C GLU A 54 5.02 18.38 -3.00
N LEU A 55 4.59 17.87 -4.16
CA LEU A 55 3.88 18.66 -5.17
C LEU A 55 2.50 19.16 -4.70
N MET A 56 1.87 18.46 -3.77
CA MET A 56 0.60 18.87 -3.17
C MET A 56 0.77 19.86 -2.00
N GLY A 57 2.00 20.34 -1.76
CA GLY A 57 2.33 21.27 -0.67
C GLY A 57 2.57 20.59 0.68
N GLY A 58 2.71 19.27 0.68
CA GLY A 58 3.11 18.50 1.85
C GLY A 58 4.61 18.62 2.16
N PRO A 59 5.07 17.99 3.25
CA PRO A 59 6.48 17.99 3.61
C PRO A 59 7.32 17.22 2.59
N LYS A 60 8.56 17.67 2.37
CA LYS A 60 9.54 16.88 1.65
C LYS A 60 9.93 15.66 2.50
N ILE A 61 9.71 14.47 1.97
CA ILE A 61 10.05 13.21 2.64
C ILE A 61 11.51 12.87 2.33
N ASP A 62 12.29 12.58 3.37
CA ASP A 62 13.67 12.13 3.23
C ASP A 62 13.70 10.68 2.74
N MET A 63 13.83 10.51 1.42
CA MET A 63 13.72 9.22 0.75
C MET A 63 15.09 8.60 0.48
N THR A 64 15.27 7.36 0.94
CA THR A 64 16.36 6.49 0.50
C THR A 64 15.87 5.56 -0.62
N TYR A 65 16.70 5.38 -1.64
CA TYR A 65 16.47 4.49 -2.79
C TYR A 65 17.49 3.34 -2.82
N GLY A 66 17.33 2.42 -3.78
CA GLY A 66 18.11 1.19 -3.90
C GLY A 66 17.33 -0.08 -3.58
N ARG A 67 15.99 -0.01 -3.52
CA ARG A 67 15.15 -1.19 -3.26
C ARG A 67 15.25 -2.15 -4.43
N ARG A 68 15.40 -3.45 -4.14
CA ARG A 68 15.22 -4.51 -5.15
C ARG A 68 13.74 -4.79 -5.31
N ALA A 69 13.29 -4.85 -6.56
CA ALA A 69 11.95 -5.32 -6.88
C ALA A 69 11.93 -6.84 -6.96
N ILE A 70 10.80 -7.45 -6.62
CA ILE A 70 10.55 -8.84 -7.01
C ILE A 70 10.39 -8.92 -8.53
N GLU A 71 10.79 -10.05 -9.12
CA GLU A 71 10.86 -10.21 -10.57
C GLU A 71 9.65 -10.97 -11.15
N SER A 72 8.83 -11.59 -10.30
CA SER A 72 7.62 -12.31 -10.72
C SER A 72 6.45 -12.10 -9.75
N GLY A 73 5.24 -12.28 -10.28
CA GLY A 73 4.00 -12.25 -9.52
C GLY A 73 3.90 -13.38 -8.48
N ASP A 74 4.60 -14.49 -8.70
CA ASP A 74 4.62 -15.64 -7.77
C ASP A 74 5.32 -15.32 -6.44
N LEU A 75 6.12 -14.24 -6.42
CA LEU A 75 6.76 -13.73 -5.21
C LEU A 75 5.91 -12.68 -4.48
N CYS A 76 4.70 -12.38 -4.98
CA CYS A 76 3.76 -11.51 -4.28
C CYS A 76 3.28 -12.13 -2.97
N VAL A 77 2.84 -11.27 -2.06
CA VAL A 77 2.11 -11.71 -0.86
C VAL A 77 0.85 -12.45 -1.30
N THR A 78 0.65 -13.64 -0.74
CA THR A 78 -0.54 -14.47 -0.91
C THR A 78 -1.45 -14.36 0.32
N ASN A 79 -2.66 -14.89 0.24
CA ASN A 79 -3.57 -15.02 1.38
C ASN A 79 -3.03 -15.94 2.51
N THR A 80 -2.06 -16.79 2.19
CA THR A 80 -1.36 -17.67 3.14
C THR A 80 -0.03 -17.11 3.64
N SER A 81 0.41 -15.97 3.10
CA SER A 81 1.65 -15.33 3.53
C SER A 81 1.50 -14.78 4.94
N ARG A 82 2.54 -14.91 5.76
CA ARG A 82 2.59 -14.36 7.13
C ARG A 82 2.26 -12.86 7.17
N GLU A 83 2.72 -12.13 6.15
CA GLU A 83 2.48 -10.69 5.99
C GLU A 83 1.08 -10.37 5.45
N GLY A 84 0.37 -11.35 4.88
CA GLY A 84 -1.00 -11.20 4.43
C GLY A 84 -1.99 -11.27 5.60
N PHE A 85 -3.04 -10.45 5.57
CA PHE A 85 -4.31 -10.76 6.23
C PHE A 85 -5.22 -11.33 5.15
N SER A 86 -5.51 -12.63 5.20
CA SER A 86 -6.61 -13.24 4.43
C SER A 86 -6.73 -12.67 3.00
N HIS A 87 -7.87 -12.07 2.65
CA HIS A 87 -8.19 -11.47 1.35
C HIS A 87 -7.76 -9.99 1.17
N SER A 88 -6.99 -9.42 2.09
CA SER A 88 -6.60 -7.99 2.11
C SER A 88 -5.09 -7.76 1.96
N ALA A 89 -4.30 -8.78 1.60
CA ALA A 89 -2.84 -8.67 1.35
C ALA A 89 -2.00 -8.06 2.49
N GLY A 90 -2.51 -8.03 3.73
CA GLY A 90 -1.79 -7.41 4.85
C GLY A 90 -2.25 -5.98 5.18
N LEU A 91 -3.26 -5.46 4.48
CA LEU A 91 -3.81 -4.12 4.62
C LEU A 91 -4.98 -4.09 5.62
N PRO A 92 -5.24 -2.92 6.25
CA PRO A 92 -6.34 -2.74 7.21
C PRO A 92 -7.70 -2.74 6.50
N ASP A 93 -8.73 -3.23 7.20
CA ASP A 93 -10.13 -3.16 6.80
C ASP A 93 -10.78 -1.87 7.33
N ALA A 94 -11.62 -1.23 6.52
CA ALA A 94 -12.27 0.03 6.88
C ALA A 94 -13.52 -0.14 7.76
N MET A 95 -14.17 -1.30 7.73
CA MET A 95 -15.45 -1.58 8.38
C MET A 95 -15.48 -2.99 8.99
N PRO A 96 -16.24 -3.23 10.08
CA PRO A 96 -16.43 -4.56 10.64
C PRO A 96 -17.29 -5.47 9.73
N PRO A 97 -17.20 -6.81 9.86
CA PRO A 97 -16.27 -7.54 10.74
C PRO A 97 -14.82 -7.44 10.23
N PHE A 98 -13.88 -7.18 11.14
CA PHE A 98 -12.47 -7.05 10.80
C PHE A 98 -11.81 -8.41 10.58
N SER A 99 -10.89 -8.52 9.61
CA SER A 99 -10.24 -9.77 9.22
C SER A 99 -9.39 -10.42 10.32
N ASP A 100 -9.03 -9.68 11.36
CA ASP A 100 -8.32 -10.16 12.54
C ASP A 100 -9.22 -10.34 13.78
N ASN A 101 -10.54 -10.27 13.61
CA ASN A 101 -11.54 -10.37 14.67
C ASN A 101 -11.37 -9.32 15.79
N ALA A 102 -10.79 -8.15 15.47
CA ALA A 102 -10.76 -7.05 16.41
C ALA A 102 -12.17 -6.65 16.86
N ALA A 103 -12.32 -6.28 18.13
CA ALA A 103 -13.60 -5.87 18.70
C ALA A 103 -14.08 -4.51 18.14
N ASP A 104 -13.13 -3.63 17.78
CA ASP A 104 -13.39 -2.30 17.25
C ASP A 104 -12.28 -1.85 16.29
N ALA A 105 -12.50 -0.73 15.61
CA ALA A 105 -11.58 -0.18 14.63
C ALA A 105 -10.22 0.21 15.24
N ALA A 106 -10.19 0.69 16.49
CA ALA A 106 -8.96 1.13 17.13
C ALA A 106 -8.06 -0.06 17.48
N ALA A 107 -8.65 -1.17 17.91
CA ALA A 107 -7.97 -2.44 18.12
C ALA A 107 -7.45 -3.00 16.78
N HIS A 108 -8.27 -2.95 15.72
CA HIS A 108 -7.88 -3.40 14.38
C HIS A 108 -6.68 -2.63 13.84
N VAL A 109 -6.75 -1.30 13.83
CA VAL A 109 -5.68 -0.44 13.31
C VAL A 109 -4.37 -0.63 14.09
N ARG A 110 -4.42 -0.76 15.42
CA ARG A 110 -3.22 -1.06 16.23
C ARG A 110 -2.65 -2.46 15.98
N SER A 111 -3.51 -3.43 15.71
CA SER A 111 -3.09 -4.79 15.34
C SER A 111 -2.33 -4.80 14.01
N VAL A 112 -2.87 -4.13 12.99
CA VAL A 112 -2.27 -4.01 11.66
C VAL A 112 -0.98 -3.18 11.70
N PHE A 113 -1.06 -1.92 12.10
CA PHE A 113 0.07 -1.00 12.01
C PHE A 113 1.06 -1.17 13.16
N GLY A 114 0.56 -1.36 14.38
CA GLY A 114 1.42 -1.48 15.56
C GLY A 114 2.09 -2.83 15.63
N LYS A 115 1.32 -3.91 15.78
CA LYS A 115 1.89 -5.24 16.01
C LYS A 115 2.60 -5.81 14.79
N LYS A 116 2.09 -5.58 13.57
CA LYS A 116 2.71 -6.17 12.35
C LYS A 116 3.71 -5.27 11.66
N MET A 117 3.43 -3.98 11.55
CA MET A 117 4.30 -3.05 10.82
C MET A 117 5.28 -2.30 11.73
N GLY A 118 5.07 -2.33 13.05
CA GLY A 118 5.97 -1.74 14.04
C GLY A 118 5.77 -0.24 14.29
N PHE A 119 4.62 0.32 13.89
CA PHE A 119 4.32 1.74 14.11
C PHE A 119 3.82 2.03 15.53
N THR A 120 4.17 3.19 16.03
CA THR A 120 3.59 3.77 17.25
C THR A 120 2.20 4.36 16.99
N ASP A 121 1.40 4.55 18.05
CA ASP A 121 0.10 5.24 17.96
C ASP A 121 0.22 6.63 17.31
N ARG A 122 1.32 7.35 17.58
CA ARG A 122 1.59 8.66 16.96
C ARG A 122 1.76 8.55 15.45
N GLU A 123 2.52 7.56 14.98
CA GLU A 123 2.76 7.35 13.54
C GLU A 123 1.50 6.89 12.82
N ILE A 124 0.68 6.05 13.46
CA ILE A 124 -0.63 5.64 12.94
C ILE A 124 -1.52 6.85 12.68
N VAL A 125 -1.63 7.75 13.67
CA VAL A 125 -2.42 8.99 13.54
C VAL A 125 -1.83 9.90 12.45
N ALA A 126 -0.51 10.06 12.41
CA ALA A 126 0.16 10.87 11.39
C ALA A 126 -0.10 10.34 9.97
N LEU A 127 0.04 9.02 9.76
CA LEU A 127 -0.21 8.37 8.45
C LEU A 127 -1.68 8.47 8.02
N SER A 128 -2.61 8.39 8.97
CA SER A 128 -4.05 8.55 8.69
C SER A 128 -4.38 9.92 8.09
N GLY A 129 -3.54 10.94 8.34
CA GLY A 129 -3.66 12.27 7.74
C GLY A 129 -3.54 12.29 6.21
N ALA A 130 -3.03 11.23 5.58
CA ALA A 130 -2.99 11.11 4.12
C ALA A 130 -4.39 11.14 3.47
N HIS A 131 -5.45 10.83 4.23
CA HIS A 131 -6.84 11.00 3.79
C HIS A 131 -7.28 12.46 3.59
N THR A 132 -6.42 13.44 3.87
CA THR A 132 -6.65 14.85 3.51
C THR A 132 -6.71 15.07 1.99
N VAL A 133 -6.13 14.17 1.19
CA VAL A 133 -6.19 14.21 -0.28
C VAL A 133 -6.87 12.96 -0.84
N GLY A 134 -7.72 13.17 -1.85
CA GLY A 134 -8.39 12.10 -2.58
C GLY A 134 -9.83 11.89 -2.11
N ARG A 135 -10.38 10.72 -2.43
CA ARG A 135 -11.76 10.35 -2.09
C ARG A 135 -11.98 8.84 -2.20
N VAL A 136 -13.08 8.37 -1.61
CA VAL A 136 -13.58 7.00 -1.77
C VAL A 136 -14.44 6.87 -3.04
N PHE A 137 -14.55 5.65 -3.54
CA PHE A 137 -15.38 5.31 -4.69
C PHE A 137 -16.17 4.03 -4.38
N LYS A 138 -17.49 4.08 -4.54
CA LYS A 138 -18.40 2.95 -4.25
C LYS A 138 -17.97 1.68 -4.97
N GLU A 139 -17.52 1.78 -6.22
CA GLU A 139 -17.13 0.65 -7.07
C GLU A 139 -15.74 0.09 -6.72
N ARG A 140 -15.02 0.70 -5.78
CA ARG A 140 -13.69 0.25 -5.33
C ARG A 140 -13.74 -0.28 -3.91
N SER A 141 -14.10 0.58 -2.96
CA SER A 141 -14.09 0.25 -1.53
C SER A 141 -15.45 -0.17 -0.99
N GLY A 142 -16.53 -0.02 -1.76
CA GLY A 142 -17.91 -0.26 -1.29
C GLY A 142 -18.46 0.82 -0.36
N ALA A 143 -17.61 1.73 0.14
CA ALA A 143 -18.00 2.79 1.07
C ALA A 143 -18.52 4.02 0.30
N CYS A 144 -19.82 4.32 0.45
CA CYS A 144 -20.53 5.57 0.11
C CYS A 144 -21.83 5.62 0.90
#